data_AF-A0A174UQF2-F1
#
_entry.id   AF-A0A174UQF2-F1
#
_cell.length_a   1.000
_cell.length_b   1.000
_cell.length_c   1.000
_cell.angle_alpha   90.00
_cell.angle_beta   90.00
_cell.angle_gamma   90.00
#
_symmetry.space_group_name_H-M   'P 1'
#
loop_
_entity.id
_entity.type
_entity.pdbx_description
1 polymer ?
#
loop_
_entity_poly.entity_id
_entity_poly.type
_entity_poly.pdbx_seq_one_letter_code
_entity_poly.pdbx_strand_id
1 'polypeptide(L)'
;MKRYNLSQIMKDAHRLYNNEYQRKGRSWGECLQAAWRWAKDAVKVRAEKEAKLQAMIEASWAAHNERKNQPAQPDSLTWDDCYNSNSKGYMGSQYCGD
;
A
#
# COMPACT_ATOMS: atom_id res chain seq x y z
N MET A 1 7.00 -25.39 3.26
CA MET A 1 5.66 -25.84 3.72
C MET A 1 4.95 -24.63 4.31
N LYS A 2 3.81 -24.17 3.76
CA LYS A 2 3.04 -23.08 4.38
C LYS A 2 2.55 -23.57 5.75
N ARG A 3 3.14 -23.05 6.84
CA ARG A 3 2.80 -23.45 8.21
C ARG A 3 1.49 -22.76 8.59
N TYR A 4 0.40 -23.51 8.60
CA TYR A 4 -0.85 -23.05 9.17
C TYR A 4 -0.68 -22.86 10.68
N ASN A 5 -1.22 -21.77 11.22
CA ASN A 5 -1.18 -21.52 12.67
C ASN A 5 -2.27 -22.37 13.35
N LEU A 6 -1.88 -23.58 13.79
CA LEU A 6 -2.80 -24.55 14.40
C LEU A 6 -3.48 -24.01 15.67
N SER A 7 -2.76 -23.20 16.47
CA SER A 7 -3.32 -22.57 17.66
C SER A 7 -4.45 -21.62 17.31
N GLN A 8 -4.26 -20.81 16.26
CA GLN A 8 -5.29 -19.89 15.80
C GLN A 8 -6.53 -20.61 15.26
N ILE A 9 -6.32 -21.67 14.46
CA ILE A 9 -7.42 -22.51 13.94
C ILE A 9 -8.25 -23.09 15.09
N MET A 10 -7.59 -23.57 16.14
CA MET A 10 -8.28 -24.13 17.31
C MET A 10 -9.07 -23.05 18.07
N LYS A 11 -8.51 -21.86 18.26
CA LYS A 11 -9.22 -20.73 18.88
C LYS A 11 -10.45 -20.32 18.07
N ASP A 12 -10.34 -20.27 16.75
CA ASP A 12 -11.46 -19.91 15.87
C ASP A 12 -12.56 -20.99 15.88
N ALA A 13 -12.18 -22.27 15.88
CA ALA A 13 -13.13 -23.38 16.05
C ALA A 13 -13.85 -23.28 17.41
N HIS A 14 -13.11 -23.02 18.49
CA HIS A 14 -13.67 -22.85 19.84
C HIS A 14 -14.62 -21.65 19.93
N ARG A 15 -14.26 -20.52 19.30
CA ARG A 15 -15.13 -19.34 19.20
C ARG A 15 -16.43 -19.66 18.47
N LEU A 16 -16.36 -20.39 17.35
CA LEU A 16 -17.53 -20.81 16.57
C LEU A 16 -18.44 -21.75 17.34
N TYR A 17 -17.87 -22.64 18.14
CA TYR A 17 -18.62 -23.63 18.89
C TYR A 17 -19.28 -23.04 20.15
N ASN A 18 -18.59 -22.15 20.86
CA ASN A 18 -19.12 -21.55 22.10
C ASN A 18 -20.19 -20.50 21.85
N ASN A 19 -20.28 -19.97 20.64
CA ASN A 19 -21.30 -18.99 20.28
C ASN A 19 -22.51 -19.69 19.64
N GLU A 20 -23.64 -19.79 20.34
CA GLU A 20 -24.85 -20.46 19.83
C GLU A 20 -25.37 -19.87 18.51
N TYR A 21 -25.33 -18.54 18.35
CA TYR A 21 -25.74 -17.86 17.11
C TYR A 21 -24.86 -18.23 15.92
N GLN A 22 -23.57 -18.48 16.17
CA GLN A 22 -22.62 -18.90 15.13
C GLN A 22 -22.66 -20.41 14.93
N ARG A 23 -22.85 -21.19 16.00
CA ARG A 23 -22.94 -22.64 15.95
C ARG A 23 -24.14 -23.06 15.11
N LYS A 24 -25.33 -22.45 15.28
CA LYS A 24 -26.55 -22.79 14.52
C LYS A 24 -26.83 -24.30 14.49
N GLY A 25 -26.63 -24.98 15.61
CA GLY A 25 -26.80 -26.44 15.71
C GLY A 25 -25.64 -27.28 15.15
N ARG A 26 -24.57 -26.66 14.64
CA ARG A 26 -23.38 -27.40 14.16
C ARG A 26 -22.67 -28.15 15.28
N SER A 27 -22.12 -29.31 14.93
CA SER A 27 -21.26 -30.09 15.81
C SER A 27 -19.86 -29.48 15.91
N TRP A 28 -19.08 -29.90 16.91
CA TRP A 28 -17.68 -29.48 17.06
C TRP A 28 -16.84 -29.76 15.81
N GLY A 29 -17.02 -30.94 15.19
CA GLY A 29 -16.30 -31.32 13.98
C GLY A 29 -16.56 -30.38 12.80
N GLU A 30 -17.81 -29.94 12.63
CA GLU A 30 -18.18 -28.98 11.59
C GLU A 30 -17.62 -27.57 11.85
N CYS A 31 -17.59 -27.14 13.12
CA CYS A 31 -16.93 -25.89 13.52
C CYS A 31 -15.43 -25.93 13.23
N LEU A 32 -14.77 -27.06 13.52
CA LEU A 32 -13.36 -27.28 13.23
C LEU A 32 -13.08 -27.28 11.72
N GLN A 33 -13.91 -27.96 10.94
CA GLN A 33 -13.78 -27.98 9.48
C GLN A 33 -13.99 -26.59 8.86
N ALA A 34 -14.95 -25.80 9.38
CA ALA A 34 -15.15 -24.42 8.96
C ALA A 34 -13.93 -23.54 9.27
N ALA A 35 -13.37 -23.62 10.48
CA ALA A 35 -12.16 -22.89 10.86
C ALA A 35 -10.96 -23.26 9.96
N TRP A 36 -10.81 -24.54 9.62
CA TRP A 36 -9.78 -24.99 8.67
C TRP A 36 -9.94 -24.42 7.26
N ARG A 37 -11.18 -24.34 6.76
CA ARG A 37 -11.46 -23.70 5.46
C ARG A 37 -11.08 -22.23 5.48
N TRP A 38 -11.48 -21.50 6.52
CA TRP A 38 -11.12 -20.10 6.68
C TRP A 38 -9.62 -19.86 6.77
N ALA A 39 -8.89 -20.75 7.44
CA ALA A 39 -7.43 -20.66 7.51
C ALA A 39 -6.77 -20.80 6.14
N LYS A 40 -7.29 -21.71 5.29
CA LYS A 40 -6.81 -21.88 3.91
C LYS A 40 -7.12 -20.65 3.06
N ASP A 41 -8.33 -20.11 3.17
CA ASP A 41 -8.72 -18.92 2.42
C ASP A 41 -7.93 -17.68 2.88
N ALA A 42 -7.72 -17.52 4.18
CA ALA A 42 -6.89 -16.44 4.73
C ALA A 42 -5.45 -16.48 4.20
N VAL A 43 -4.87 -17.68 4.04
CA VAL A 43 -3.54 -17.84 3.44
C VAL A 43 -3.52 -17.43 1.96
N LYS A 44 -4.58 -17.75 1.20
CA LYS A 44 -4.70 -17.30 -0.19
C LYS A 44 -4.80 -15.78 -0.28
N VAL A 45 -5.70 -15.19 0.51
CA VAL A 45 -5.91 -13.73 0.53
C VAL A 45 -4.65 -12.97 0.96
N ARG A 46 -3.90 -13.49 1.94
CA ARG A 46 -2.61 -12.88 2.33
C ARG A 46 -1.61 -12.90 1.18
N ALA A 47 -1.47 -14.04 0.48
CA ALA A 47 -0.58 -14.13 -0.67
C ALA A 47 -0.99 -13.18 -1.81
N GLU A 48 -2.29 -13.04 -2.08
CA GLU A 48 -2.80 -12.08 -3.06
C GLU A 48 -2.54 -10.63 -2.66
N LYS A 49 -2.70 -10.30 -1.37
CA LYS A 49 -2.38 -8.96 -0.85
C LYS A 49 -0.89 -8.65 -0.91
N GLU A 50 -0.04 -9.61 -0.58
CA GLU A 50 1.42 -9.50 -0.69
C GLU A 50 1.83 -9.28 -2.15
N ALA A 51 1.26 -10.03 -3.09
CA ALA A 51 1.53 -9.84 -4.51
C ALA A 51 1.08 -8.45 -5.01
N LYS A 52 -0.10 -7.98 -4.58
CA LYS A 52 -0.59 -6.63 -4.92
C LYS A 52 0.30 -5.54 -4.33
N LEU A 53 0.75 -5.70 -3.09
CA LEU A 53 1.65 -4.75 -2.44
C LEU A 53 3.00 -4.71 -3.17
N GLN A 54 3.55 -5.87 -3.52
CA GLN A 54 4.80 -5.97 -4.26
C GLN A 54 4.68 -5.30 -5.64
N ALA A 55 3.60 -5.57 -6.39
CA ALA A 55 3.35 -4.91 -7.66
C ALA A 55 3.21 -3.39 -7.53
N MET A 56 2.57 -2.91 -6.46
CA MET A 56 2.47 -1.48 -6.17
C MET A 56 3.82 -0.83 -5.86
N ILE A 57 4.68 -1.53 -5.09
CA ILE A 57 6.04 -1.08 -4.80
C ILE A 57 6.86 -1.01 -6.09
N GLU A 58 6.79 -2.03 -6.94
CA GLU A 58 7.49 -2.08 -8.23
C GLU A 58 7.01 -0.98 -9.18
N ALA A 59 5.69 -0.76 -9.29
CA ALA A 59 5.14 0.34 -10.06
C ALA A 59 5.59 1.71 -9.53
N SER A 60 5.63 1.89 -8.20
CA SER A 60 6.13 3.11 -7.58
C SER A 60 7.62 3.34 -7.87
N TRP A 61 8.44 2.29 -7.84
CA TRP A 61 9.85 2.38 -8.20
C TRP A 61 10.05 2.69 -9.68
N ALA A 62 9.25 2.09 -10.57
CA ALA A 62 9.28 2.37 -12.00
C ALA A 62 8.96 3.84 -12.29
N ALA A 63 7.88 4.38 -11.71
CA ALA A 63 7.50 5.79 -11.85
C ALA A 63 8.56 6.74 -11.27
N HIS A 64 9.17 6.38 -10.13
CA HIS A 64 10.26 7.16 -9.55
C HIS A 64 11.48 7.22 -10.47
N ASN A 65 11.87 6.08 -11.04
CA ASN A 65 13.00 5.99 -11.97
C ASN A 65 12.71 6.74 -13.27
N GLU A 66 11.49 6.70 -13.79
CA GLU A 66 11.08 7.48 -14.96
C GLU A 66 11.27 8.97 -14.71
N ARG A 67 10.80 9.50 -13.57
CA ARG A 67 11.01 10.90 -13.18
C ARG A 67 12.48 11.26 -12.99
N LYS A 68 13.30 10.35 -12.47
CA LYS A 68 14.74 10.58 -12.27
C LYS A 68 15.52 10.56 -13.60
N ASN A 69 15.07 9.74 -14.55
CA ASN A 69 15.66 9.60 -15.88
C ASN A 69 15.09 10.62 -16.89
N GLN A 70 14.08 11.40 -16.51
CA GLN A 70 13.72 12.57 -17.29
C GLN A 70 14.95 13.49 -17.33
N PRO A 71 15.34 13.98 -18.52
CA PRO A 71 16.39 14.98 -18.60
C PRO A 71 15.99 16.12 -17.66
N ALA A 72 16.98 16.69 -16.95
CA ALA A 72 16.78 17.95 -16.26
C ALA A 72 16.05 18.89 -17.23
N GLN A 73 15.03 19.61 -16.75
CA GLN A 73 14.39 20.66 -17.54
C GLN A 73 15.52 21.44 -18.21
N PRO A 74 15.44 21.69 -19.53
CA PRO A 74 16.54 22.33 -20.23
C PRO A 74 16.95 23.56 -19.42
N ASP A 75 18.26 23.75 -19.20
CA ASP A 75 18.84 24.95 -18.59
C ASP A 75 18.57 26.22 -19.44
N SER A 76 17.55 26.20 -20.29
CA SER A 76 17.04 27.30 -21.10
C SER A 76 16.16 28.25 -20.30
N LEU A 77 16.28 28.26 -18.97
CA LEU A 77 15.75 29.35 -18.16
C LEU A 77 16.53 30.60 -18.55
N THR A 78 15.85 31.49 -19.25
CA THR A 78 16.40 32.80 -19.60
C THR A 78 16.21 33.77 -18.44
N TRP A 79 16.94 34.88 -18.46
CA TRP A 79 16.84 35.93 -17.45
C TRP A 79 15.38 36.40 -17.24
N ASP A 80 14.58 36.43 -18.30
CA ASP A 80 13.17 36.83 -18.27
C ASP A 80 12.24 35.78 -17.62
N ASP A 81 12.64 34.52 -17.56
CA ASP A 81 11.87 33.44 -16.90
C ASP A 81 12.07 33.47 -15.37
N CYS A 82 13.23 33.93 -14.91
CA CYS A 82 13.59 34.02 -13.49
C CYS A 82 13.20 35.36 -12.86
N TYR A 83 13.12 36.44 -13.65
CA TYR A 83 12.82 37.79 -13.15
C TYR A 83 11.61 38.39 -13.85
N ASN A 84 10.63 38.83 -13.06
CA ASN A 84 9.54 39.65 -13.58
C ASN A 84 10.09 40.99 -14.10
N SER A 85 10.01 41.23 -15.41
CA SER A 85 10.47 42.46 -16.07
C SER A 85 9.79 43.74 -15.56
N ASN A 86 8.61 43.62 -14.92
CA ASN A 86 7.91 44.72 -14.26
C ASN A 86 8.33 44.96 -12.79
N SER A 87 9.17 44.12 -12.20
CA SER A 87 9.73 44.33 -10.87
C SER A 87 10.90 45.33 -10.93
N LYS A 88 10.58 46.61 -11.13
CA LYS A 88 11.55 47.70 -10.99
C LYS A 88 11.44 48.31 -9.59
N GLY A 89 12.39 47.98 -8.74
CA GLY A 89 12.64 48.65 -7.47
C GLY A 89 13.21 50.06 -7.67
N TYR A 90 13.53 50.72 -6.56
CA TYR A 90 14.07 52.08 -6.55
C TYR A 90 15.33 52.19 -7.44
N MET A 91 15.36 53.20 -8.32
CA MET A 91 16.41 53.41 -9.34
C MET A 91 16.62 52.26 -10.35
N GLY A 92 15.59 51.42 -10.57
CA GLY A 92 15.68 50.32 -11.55
C GLY A 92 16.36 49.05 -11.00
N SER A 93 16.56 48.97 -9.68
CA SER A 93 17.03 47.75 -9.02
C SER A 93 16.01 46.62 -9.17
N GLN A 94 16.45 45.40 -9.46
CA GLN A 94 15.59 44.21 -9.44
C GLN A 94 15.74 43.53 -8.07
N TYR A 95 14.61 43.17 -7.45
CA TYR A 95 14.62 42.51 -6.15
C TYR A 95 14.98 41.03 -6.32
N CYS A 96 16.14 40.63 -5.82
CA CYS A 96 16.51 39.23 -5.68
C CYS A 96 16.10 38.78 -4.27
N GLY A 97 14.92 38.19 -4.12
CA GLY A 97 14.51 37.58 -2.85
C GLY A 97 15.33 36.31 -2.63
N ASP A 98 16.26 36.37 -1.69
CA ASP A 98 17.02 35.23 -1.14
C ASP A 98 16.10 34.34 -0.27
#